data_AF-A0A496W8M2-F1
#
_entry.id   AF-A0A496W8M2-F1
#
_cell.length_a   1.000
_cell.length_b   1.000
_cell.length_c   1.000
_cell.angle_alpha   90.00
_cell.angle_beta   90.00
_cell.angle_gamma   90.00
#
_symmetry.space_group_name_H-M   'P 1'
#
loop_
_entity.id
_entity.type
_entity.pdbx_description
1 polymer ?
#
loop_
_entity_poly.entity_id
_entity_poly.type
_entity_poly.pdbx_seq_one_letter_code
_entity_poly.pdbx_strand_id
1 'polypeptide(L)' 'MVHSEILKEIHRVQTKLSGKSASIHEYLANSHIAAKEIAISYGFHLKYAEMPNKKRQQTDAPTKASLN' A
#
# COMPACT_ATOMS: atom_id res chain seq x y z
N MET A 1 14.43 22.57 -13.20
CA MET A 1 14.80 21.17 -12.90
C MET A 1 14.54 20.89 -11.42
N VAL A 2 13.33 20.43 -11.07
CA VAL A 2 12.91 20.07 -9.69
C VAL A 2 12.54 18.58 -9.64
N HIS A 3 13.11 17.78 -10.54
CA HIS A 3 12.72 16.38 -10.75
C HIS A 3 13.54 15.38 -9.91
N SER A 4 14.55 15.85 -9.17
CA SER A 4 15.56 14.98 -8.56
C SER A 4 15.33 14.73 -7.07
N GLU A 5 14.99 15.75 -6.28
CA GLU A 5 14.95 15.60 -4.82
C GLU A 5 13.71 14.83 -4.31
N ILE A 6 12.54 15.11 -4.89
CA ILE A 6 11.31 14.38 -4.55
C ILE A 6 11.43 12.90 -4.93
N LEU A 7 12.00 12.62 -6.11
CA LEU A 7 12.15 11.26 -6.60
C LEU A 7 13.17 10.47 -5.77
N LYS A 8 14.27 11.11 -5.35
CA LYS A 8 15.26 10.54 -4.43
C LYS A 8 14.65 10.21 -3.08
N GLU A 9 13.85 11.11 -2.51
CA GLU A 9 13.26 10.85 -1.19
C GLU A 9 12.19 9.75 -1.26
N ILE A 10 11.40 9.69 -2.34
CA ILE A 10 10.48 8.57 -2.60
C ILE A 10 11.26 7.25 -2.66
N HIS A 11 12.35 7.19 -3.43
CA HIS A 11 13.16 5.99 -3.52
C HIS A 11 13.79 5.61 -2.17
N ARG A 12 14.31 6.58 -1.41
CA ARG A 12 14.91 6.34 -0.09
C ARG A 12 13.89 5.73 0.88
N VAL A 13 12.68 6.28 0.91
CA VAL A 13 11.59 5.79 1.72
C VAL A 13 11.19 4.38 1.27
N GLN A 14 11.02 4.15 -0.03
CA GLN A 14 10.67 2.83 -0.58
C GLN A 14 11.72 1.77 -0.23
N THR A 15 13.03 2.07 -0.35
CA THR A 15 14.11 1.15 0.04
C THR A 15 14.10 0.86 1.54
N LYS A 16 13.86 1.87 2.38
CA LYS A 16 13.77 1.69 3.83
C LYS A 16 12.55 0.85 4.22
N LEU A 17 11.44 0.99 3.49
CA LEU A 17 10.21 0.24 3.73
C LEU A 17 10.29 -1.20 3.18
N SER A 18 10.93 -1.42 2.03
CA SER A 18 11.14 -2.76 1.46
C SER A 18 12.03 -3.63 2.35
N GLY A 19 12.93 -3.05 3.15
CA GLY A 19 13.70 -3.79 4.15
C GLY A 19 12.88 -4.25 5.36
N LYS A 20 11.67 -3.71 5.57
CA LYS A 20 10.80 -4.02 6.72
C LYS A 20 9.63 -4.94 6.39
N SER A 21 9.33 -5.13 5.11
CA SER A 21 8.19 -5.94 4.67
C SER A 21 8.50 -6.53 3.30
N ALA A 22 8.25 -7.82 3.13
CA ALA A 22 8.54 -8.54 1.89
C ALA A 22 7.63 -8.09 0.73
N SER A 23 6.51 -7.42 1.03
CA SER A 23 5.62 -6.84 0.03
C SER A 23 4.99 -5.52 0.49
N ILE A 24 4.53 -4.71 -0.47
CA ILE A 24 3.77 -3.48 -0.17
C ILE A 24 2.44 -3.79 0.53
N HIS A 25 1.84 -4.95 0.24
CA HIS A 25 0.62 -5.40 0.91
C HIS A 25 0.87 -5.65 2.39
N GLU A 26 1.96 -6.35 2.72
CA GLU A 26 2.38 -6.59 4.11
C GLU A 26 2.71 -5.29 4.83
N TYR A 27 3.44 -4.37 4.17
CA TYR A 27 3.71 -3.05 4.74
C TYR A 27 2.42 -2.28 5.07
N LEU A 28 1.45 -2.27 4.16
CA LEU A 28 0.18 -1.58 4.35
C LEU A 28 -0.66 -2.23 5.47
N ALA A 29 -0.68 -3.57 5.54
CA ALA A 29 -1.36 -4.30 6.60
C ALA A 29 -0.74 -3.99 7.99
N ASN A 30 0.58 -4.05 8.10
CA ASN A 30 1.29 -3.75 9.35
C ASN A 30 1.12 -2.28 9.76
N SER A 31 1.20 -1.35 8.79
CA SER A 31 0.97 0.07 9.04
C SER A 31 -0.46 0.36 9.50
N HIS A 32 -1.45 -0.35 8.95
CA HIS A 32 -2.85 -0.24 9.36
C HIS A 32 -3.08 -0.74 10.79
N ILE A 33 -2.44 -1.84 11.18
CA ILE A 33 -2.49 -2.35 12.55
C ILE A 33 -1.87 -1.33 13.52
N ALA A 34 -0.66 -0.85 13.23
CA ALA A 34 0.03 0.13 14.06
C ALA A 34 -0.79 1.43 14.21
N ALA A 35 -1.39 1.93 13.12
CA ALA A 35 -2.24 3.12 13.16
C ALA A 35 -3.46 2.92 14.06
N LYS A 36 -4.09 1.73 14.02
CA LYS A 36 -5.22 1.39 14.89
C LYS A 36 -4.83 1.33 16.36
N GLU A 37 -3.71 0.70 16.68
CA GLU A 37 -3.21 0.60 18.06
C GLU A 37 -2.94 1.99 18.65
N ILE A 38 -2.31 2.86 17.86
CA ILE A 38 -2.08 4.25 18.23
C ILE A 38 -3.42 4.97 18.45
N ALA A 39 -4.37 4.87 17.52
CA ALA A 39 -5.66 5.53 17.67
C ALA A 39 -6.39 5.09 18.96
N ILE A 40 -6.37 3.78 19.25
CA ILE A 40 -6.94 3.21 20.48
C ILE A 40 -6.23 3.79 21.72
N SER A 41 -4.90 3.94 21.71
CA SER A 41 -4.17 4.51 22.84
C SER A 41 -4.53 5.98 23.11
N TYR A 42 -4.95 6.71 22.07
CA TYR A 42 -5.48 8.07 22.18
C TYR A 42 -7.01 8.13 22.39
N GLY A 43 -7.68 6.98 22.56
CA GLY A 43 -9.11 6.91 22.88
C GLY A 43 -10.05 7.14 21.68
N PHE A 44 -9.56 7.01 20.44
CA PHE A 44 -10.41 7.13 19.25
C PHE A 44 -10.25 5.94 18.29
N HIS A 45 -11.27 5.73 17.46
CA HIS A 45 -11.25 4.67 16.45
C HIS A 45 -11.06 5.27 15.06
N LEU A 46 -10.06 4.76 14.32
CA LEU A 46 -9.88 5.09 12.92
C LEU A 46 -11.06 4.56 12.09
N LYS A 47 -11.83 5.48 11.51
CA LYS A 47 -12.82 5.19 10.47
C LYS A 47 -12.29 5.72 9.13
N TYR A 48 -11.87 4.80 8.27
CA TYR A 48 -11.47 5.15 6.92
C TYR A 48 -12.71 5.41 6.07
N ALA A 49 -12.66 6.45 5.23
CA ALA A 49 -13.72 6.71 4.27
C ALA A 49 -13.82 5.56 3.26
N GLU A 50 -15.05 5.19 2.89
CA GLU A 50 -15.26 4.23 1.81
C GLU A 50 -14.98 4.92 0.47
N MET A 51 -13.94 4.45 -0.22
CA MET A 51 -13.61 4.94 -1.56
C MET A 51 -14.59 4.31 -2.57
N PRO A 52 -15.24 5.11 -3.44
CA PRO A 52 -16.27 4.62 -4.37
C PRO A 52 -15.74 3.59 -5.40
N ASN A 53 -14.41 3.49 -5.56
CA ASN A 53 -13.76 2.57 -6.51
C ASN A 53 -13.27 1.25 -5.91
N LYS A 54 -13.83 0.78 -4.78
CA LYS A 54 -13.49 -0.54 -4.18
C LYS A 54 -13.79 -1.76 -5.09
N LYS A 55 -14.47 -1.58 -6.22
CA LYS A 55 -14.71 -2.64 -7.22
C LYS A 55 -13.67 -2.62 -8.34
N ARG A 56 -12.48 -3.13 -8.05
CA ARG A 56 -11.76 -3.97 -9.01
C ARG A 56 -11.32 -5.21 -8.26
N GLN A 57 -12.29 -6.07 -7.98
CA GLN A 57 -11.96 -7.48 -7.79
C GLN A 57 -11.24 -7.92 -9.07
N GLN A 58 -10.09 -8.53 -8.85
CA GLN A 58 -9.23 -9.13 -9.84
C GLN A 58 -10.07 -10.14 -10.64
N THR A 59 -10.62 -9.71 -11.79
CA THR A 59 -11.06 -10.65 -12.80
C THR A 59 -9.80 -11.31 -13.31
N ASP A 60 -9.72 -12.62 -13.11
CA ASP A 60 -8.70 -13.49 -13.66
C ASP A 60 -8.36 -13.06 -15.08
N ALA A 61 -7.09 -12.73 -15.31
CA ALA A 61 -6.61 -12.44 -16.65
C ALA A 61 -6.87 -13.67 -17.54
N PRO A 62 -7.46 -13.53 -18.74
CA PRO A 62 -7.50 -14.65 -19.66
C PRO A 62 -6.06 -14.95 -20.08
N THR A 63 -5.54 -16.10 -19.64
CA THR A 63 -4.32 -16.67 -20.18
C THR A 63 -4.48 -16.77 -21.69
N LYS A 64 -3.50 -16.18 -22.37
CA LYS A 64 -3.42 -16.02 -23.82
C LYS A 64 -3.66 -17.33 -24.56
N ALA A 65 -4.27 -17.18 -25.73
CA ALA A 65 -4.26 -18.11 -26.84
C ALA A 65 -3.06 -19.07 -26.83
N SER A 66 -3.35 -20.37 -26.83
CA SER A 66 -2.47 -21.35 -27.46
C SER A 66 -3.03 -21.60 -28.86
N LEU A 67 -2.45 -20.90 -29.84
CA LEU A 67 -2.44 -21.36 -31.22
C LEU A 67 -1.54 -22.60 -31.28
N ASN A 68 -2.11 -23.70 -31.77
CA ASN A 68 -1.54 -24.81 -32.55
C ASN A 68 -2.17 -26.14 -32.13
#